data_AF-A0A950UDR9-F1
#
_entry.id   AF-A0A950UDR9-F1
#
_cell.length_a   1.000
_cell.length_b   1.000
_cell.length_c   1.000
_cell.angle_alpha   90.00
_cell.angle_beta   90.00
_cell.angle_gamma   90.00
#
_symmetry.space_group_name_H-M   'P 1'
#
loop_
_entity.id
_entity.type
_entity.pdbx_description
1 polymer ?
#
loop_
_entity_poly.entity_id
_entity_poly.type
_entity_poly.pdbx_seq_one_letter_code
_entity_poly.pdbx_strand_id
1 'polypeptide(L)' 'MGRNLIVLLGAVALCGFLSAAARAQVVALGASNTVGMGVRPQEAYPAQLEAML' A
#
# COMPACT_ATOMS: atom_id res chain seq x y z
N MET A 1 16.83 -30.14 -8.63
CA MET A 1 16.09 -29.21 -7.74
C MET A 1 16.68 -27.80 -7.62
N GLY A 2 18.00 -27.58 -7.73
CA GLY A 2 18.60 -26.28 -7.35
C GLY A 2 18.31 -25.07 -8.25
N ARG A 3 18.25 -25.24 -9.58
CA ARG A 3 18.13 -24.10 -10.52
C ARG A 3 16.78 -23.38 -10.43
N ASN A 4 15.67 -24.13 -10.33
CA ASN A 4 14.34 -23.54 -10.25
C ASN A 4 14.12 -22.82 -8.91
N LEU A 5 14.73 -23.32 -7.83
CA LEU A 5 14.67 -22.71 -6.51
C LEU A 5 15.41 -21.35 -6.49
N ILE A 6 16.58 -21.27 -7.12
CA ILE A 6 17.35 -20.02 -7.24
C ILE A 6 16.58 -18.99 -8.05
N VAL A 7 15.93 -19.40 -9.14
CA VAL A 7 15.11 -18.50 -9.98
C VAL A 7 13.90 -17.98 -9.20
N LEU A 8 13.21 -18.84 -8.45
CA LEU A 8 12.07 -18.45 -7.59
C LEU A 8 12.49 -17.46 -6.50
N LEU A 9 13.60 -17.73 -5.81
CA LEU A 9 14.15 -16.81 -4.80
C LEU A 9 14.55 -15.46 -5.39
N GLY A 10 15.19 -15.47 -6.57
CA GLY A 10 15.54 -14.25 -7.29
C GLY A 10 14.31 -13.44 -7.72
N ALA A 11 13.25 -14.11 -8.19
CA ALA A 11 12.01 -13.46 -8.58
C ALA A 11 11.28 -12.82 -7.39
N VAL A 12 11.20 -13.51 -6.25
CA VAL A 12 10.59 -12.97 -5.03
C VAL A 12 11.38 -11.77 -4.51
N ALA A 13 12.71 -11.85 -4.50
CA ALA A 13 13.56 -10.73 -4.08
C ALA A 13 13.41 -9.51 -5.00
N LEU A 14 13.31 -9.73 -6.31
CA LEU A 14 13.10 -8.67 -7.30
C LEU A 14 11.73 -7.99 -7.12
N CYS A 15 10.67 -8.77 -6.91
CA CYS A 15 9.33 -8.23 -6.61
C CYS A 15 9.34 -7.41 -5.31
N GLY A 16 10.02 -7.90 -4.26
CA GLY A 16 10.13 -7.16 -3.00
C GLY A 16 10.89 -5.82 -3.14
N PHE A 17 11.88 -5.76 -4.02
CA PHE A 17 12.64 -4.54 -4.29
C PHE A 17 11.83 -3.51 -5.11
N LEU A 18 11.01 -3.99 -6.05
CA LEU A 18 10.11 -3.15 -6.86
C LEU A 18 8.88 -2.68 -6.09
N SER A 19 8.45 -3.41 -5.05
CA SER A 19 7.33 -3.02 -4.17
C SER A 19 7.74 -2.07 -3.04
N ALA A 20 8.87 -1.37 -3.17
CA ALA A 20 9.25 -0.33 -2.21
C ALA A 20 8.21 0.82 -2.26
N ALA A 21 7.20 0.74 -1.39
CA ALA A 21 6.19 1.78 -1.25
C ALA A 21 6.89 3.12 -0.98
N ALA A 22 6.59 4.12 -1.81
CA ALA A 22 7.10 5.46 -1.61
C ALA A 22 6.64 5.95 -0.23
N ARG A 23 7.59 6.21 0.68
CA ARG A 23 7.27 6.75 2.01
C ARG A 23 6.90 8.22 1.91
N ALA A 24 5.70 8.49 1.42
CA ALA A 24 5.11 9.82 1.39
C ALA A 24 4.30 10.04 2.67
N GLN A 25 4.48 11.20 3.31
CA GLN A 25 3.61 11.62 4.39
C GLN A 25 2.48 12.47 3.82
N VAL A 26 1.25 11.99 3.95
CA VAL A 26 0.05 12.69 3.48
C VAL A 26 -0.74 13.16 4.70
N VAL A 27 -1.01 14.46 4.78
CA VAL A 27 -1.88 15.04 5.81
C VAL A 27 -3.22 15.38 5.16
N ALA A 28 -4.24 14.58 5.43
CA ALA A 28 -5.59 14.86 4.95
C ALA A 28 -6.26 15.92 5.84
N LEU A 29 -6.36 17.15 5.34
CA LEU A 29 -7.05 18.27 6.00
C LEU A 29 -8.47 18.41 5.43
N GLY A 30 -9.49 18.30 6.26
CA GLY A 30 -10.88 18.43 5.81
C GLY A 30 -11.92 18.22 6.90
N ALA A 31 -13.16 17.98 6.48
CA ALA A 31 -14.33 17.92 7.36
C ALA A 31 -14.78 16.46 7.61
N SER A 32 -16.08 16.22 7.69
CA SER A 32 -16.69 14.93 8.02
C SER A 32 -16.37 13.79 7.03
N ASN A 33 -16.05 14.12 5.78
CA ASN A 33 -15.60 13.16 4.77
C ASN A 33 -14.17 12.65 5.02
N THR A 34 -13.30 13.51 5.56
CA THR A 34 -11.93 13.15 5.94
C THR A 34 -11.93 12.22 7.15
N VAL A 35 -12.78 12.47 8.13
CA VAL A 35 -12.90 11.61 9.32
C VAL A 35 -13.69 10.32 9.05
N GLY A 36 -14.45 10.25 7.94
CA GLY A 36 -15.25 9.08 7.56
C GLY A 36 -16.59 8.95 8.32
N MET A 37 -17.28 10.06 8.61
CA MET A 37 -18.59 9.99 9.27
C MET A 37 -19.60 9.20 8.44
N GLY A 38 -20.19 8.18 9.05
CA GLY A 38 -21.21 7.33 8.42
C GLY A 38 -20.67 6.13 7.63
N VAL A 39 -19.35 5.91 7.62
CA VAL A 39 -18.70 4.75 6.99
C VAL A 39 -17.73 4.08 7.95
N ARG A 40 -17.26 2.86 7.61
CA ARG A 40 -16.19 2.24 8.39
C ARG A 40 -14.88 2.99 8.16
N PRO A 41 -13.94 2.97 9.12
CA PRO A 41 -12.67 3.69 8.99
C PRO A 41 -11.89 3.38 7.71
N GLN A 42 -11.93 2.14 7.24
CA GLN A 42 -11.25 1.71 6.01
C GLN A 42 -11.90 2.28 4.75
N GLU A 43 -13.18 2.64 4.81
CA GLU A 43 -13.97 3.20 3.71
C GLU A 43 -13.85 4.74 3.67
N ALA A 44 -13.22 5.37 4.66
CA ALA A 44 -12.97 6.81 4.67
C ALA A 44 -12.04 7.20 3.50
N TYR A 45 -12.24 8.41 2.96
CA TYR A 45 -11.49 8.88 1.80
C TYR A 45 -9.96 8.81 1.98
N PRO A 46 -9.36 9.24 3.12
CA PRO A 46 -7.91 9.13 3.30
C PRO A 46 -7.40 7.69 3.28
N ALA A 47 -8.15 6.74 3.84
CA ALA A 47 -7.77 5.33 3.85
C ALA A 47 -7.82 4.71 2.44
N GLN A 48 -8.83 5.08 1.64
CA GLN A 48 -8.92 4.65 0.25
C GLN A 48 -7.80 5.27 -0.60
N LEU A 49 -7.50 6.56 -0.39
CA LEU A 49 -6.40 7.24 -1.05
C LEU A 49 -5.05 6.59 -0.71
N GLU A 50 -4.80 6.26 0.55
CA GLU A 50 -3.58 5.55 0.99
C GLU A 50 -3.47 4.17 0.33
N ALA A 51 -4.57 3.45 0.14
CA ALA A 51 -4.54 2.15 -0.54
C ALA A 51 -4.29 2.25 -2.06
N MET A 52 -4.57 3.41 -2.67
CA MET A 52 -4.32 3.67 -4.09
C MET A 52 -2.89 4.11 -4.39
N LEU A 53 -2.22 4.72 -3.41
CA LEU A 53 -0.86 5.27 -3.52
C LEU A 53 0.20 4.22 -3.16
#